data_AF-A0A7T7XS09-F1
#
_entry.id   AF-A0A7T7XS09-F1
#
_cell.length_a   1.000
_cell.length_b   1.000
_cell.length_c   1.000
_cell.angle_alpha   90.00
_cell.angle_beta   90.00
_cell.angle_gamma   90.00
#
_symmetry.space_group_name_H-M   'P 1'
#
loop_
_entity.id
_entity.type
_entity.pdbx_description
1 polymer ?
#
loop_
_entity_poly.entity_id
_entity_poly.type
_entity_poly.pdbx_seq_one_letter_code
_entity_poly.pdbx_strand_id
1 'polypeptide(L)'
;MRTSFRFTLPKGTGIRTEAGRKVTGTMRLIQVKDLVLIERDSQVQRGSGAFYVVLLSKVITELGQEKMITRKTIEGLSSADFAFLVDFMHQVNHQVIKKIPLKCEVCGNEYWGALTELGEA
;
A
#
# COMPACT_ATOMS: atom_id res chain seq x y z
N MET A 1 -2.09 -19.53 -3.25
CA MET A 1 -2.40 -18.12 -3.55
C MET A 1 -1.90 -17.27 -2.39
N ARG A 2 -1.06 -16.24 -2.64
CA ARG A 2 -0.43 -15.45 -1.57
C ARG A 2 -1.30 -14.22 -1.26
N THR A 3 -1.71 -14.08 -0.01
CA THR A 3 -2.63 -13.02 0.45
C THR A 3 -1.95 -11.92 1.27
N SER A 4 -0.65 -12.06 1.52
CA SER A 4 0.18 -11.12 2.27
C SER A 4 1.53 -10.84 1.59
N PHE A 5 1.95 -9.59 1.63
CA PHE A 5 3.10 -9.05 0.91
C PHE A 5 4.01 -8.31 1.88
N ARG A 6 5.31 -8.60 1.79
CA ARG A 6 6.33 -7.95 2.63
C ARG A 6 6.83 -6.68 1.95
N PHE A 7 7.06 -5.65 2.74
CA PHE A 7 7.65 -4.38 2.30
C PHE A 7 8.75 -3.93 3.27
N THR A 8 9.57 -3.00 2.80
CA THR A 8 10.60 -2.33 3.59
C THR A 8 10.40 -0.83 3.44
N LEU A 9 10.27 -0.12 4.56
CA LEU A 9 10.08 1.32 4.52
C LEU A 9 11.35 2.04 3.99
N PRO A 10 11.19 3.09 3.17
CA PRO A 10 12.30 3.91 2.71
C PRO A 10 13.12 4.54 3.83
N LYS A 11 12.43 5.13 4.83
CA LYS A 11 13.07 5.80 5.98
C LYS A 11 12.83 5.03 7.28
N GLY A 12 11.59 4.62 7.54
CA GLY A 12 11.21 3.95 8.77
C GLY A 12 11.37 4.80 10.04
N THR A 13 11.38 6.13 9.90
CA THR A 13 11.51 7.04 11.04
C THR A 13 10.28 6.95 11.94
N GLY A 14 10.48 6.95 13.26
CA GLY A 14 9.38 6.89 14.23
C GLY A 14 8.80 5.51 14.49
N ILE A 15 9.28 4.46 13.79
CA ILE A 15 8.90 3.07 14.03
C ILE A 15 10.01 2.34 14.75
N ARG A 16 9.66 1.57 15.80
CA ARG A 16 10.63 0.77 16.54
C ARG A 16 11.13 -0.40 15.71
N THR A 17 12.44 -0.56 15.62
CA THR A 17 13.12 -1.69 14.96
C THR A 17 14.42 -2.02 15.68
N GLU A 18 15.01 -3.17 15.36
CA GLU A 18 16.34 -3.52 15.84
C GLU A 18 17.39 -2.53 15.31
N ALA A 19 18.39 -2.20 16.13
CA ALA A 19 19.42 -1.22 15.78
C ALA A 19 20.14 -1.63 14.49
N GLY A 20 20.29 -0.68 13.56
CA GLY A 20 20.94 -0.90 12.27
C GLY A 20 20.12 -1.69 11.24
N ARG A 21 18.87 -2.09 11.55
CA ARG A 21 17.98 -2.75 10.58
C ARG A 21 16.95 -1.79 10.00
N LYS A 22 16.66 -1.98 8.70
CA LYS A 22 15.54 -1.30 8.05
C LYS A 22 14.22 -1.75 8.66
N VAL A 23 13.26 -0.84 8.76
CA VAL A 23 11.90 -1.17 9.20
C VAL A 23 11.21 -1.95 8.08
N THR A 24 10.76 -3.16 8.40
CA THR A 24 10.00 -4.01 7.48
C THR A 24 8.60 -4.22 7.99
N GLY A 25 7.69 -4.61 7.11
CA GLY A 25 6.32 -4.90 7.48
C GLY A 25 5.64 -5.85 6.51
N THR A 26 4.43 -6.24 6.89
CA THR A 26 3.58 -7.15 6.11
C THR A 26 2.23 -6.48 5.90
N MET A 27 1.76 -6.47 4.66
CA MET A 27 0.42 -5.99 4.28
C MET A 27 -0.38 -7.13 3.68
N ARG A 28 -1.64 -7.28 4.09
CA ARG A 28 -2.60 -8.17 3.43
C ARG A 28 -3.39 -7.46 2.35
N LEU A 29 -3.98 -8.21 1.43
CA LEU A 29 -4.96 -7.68 0.48
C LEU A 29 -6.14 -7.03 1.23
N ILE A 30 -6.63 -5.93 0.65
CA ILE A 30 -7.87 -5.27 1.07
C ILE A 30 -9.03 -6.21 0.77
N GLN A 31 -9.94 -6.31 1.73
CA GLN A 31 -11.21 -7.02 1.56
C GLN A 31 -12.36 -6.01 1.54
N VAL A 32 -13.46 -6.35 0.87
CA VAL A 32 -14.66 -5.50 0.79
C VAL A 32 -15.14 -5.07 2.18
N LYS A 33 -15.07 -5.97 3.17
CA LYS A 33 -15.45 -5.68 4.56
C LYS A 33 -14.63 -4.53 5.17
N ASP A 34 -13.37 -4.34 4.76
CA ASP A 34 -12.53 -3.26 5.25
C ASP A 34 -13.05 -1.91 4.75
N LEU A 35 -13.41 -1.83 3.47
CA LEU A 35 -13.98 -0.63 2.86
C LEU A 35 -15.32 -0.26 3.50
N VAL A 36 -16.19 -1.24 3.73
CA VAL A 36 -17.48 -1.03 4.41
C VAL A 36 -17.28 -0.52 5.85
N LEU A 37 -16.26 -1.02 6.57
CA LEU A 37 -15.94 -0.53 7.91
C LEU A 37 -15.39 0.91 7.89
N ILE A 38 -14.64 1.29 6.85
CA ILE A 38 -14.07 2.63 6.70
C ILE A 38 -15.16 3.66 6.37
N GLU A 39 -16.12 3.31 5.52
CA GLU A 39 -17.30 4.16 5.21
C GLU A 39 -18.12 4.50 6.47
N ARG A 40 -18.11 3.60 7.46
CA ARG A 40 -18.78 3.79 8.75
C ARG A 40 -17.92 4.55 9.76
N ASP A 41 -16.68 4.90 9.42
CA ASP A 41 -15.79 5.58 10.33
C ASP A 41 -16.15 7.07 10.46
N SER A 42 -16.40 7.50 11.69
CA SER A 42 -16.83 8.88 11.97
C SER A 42 -15.84 9.96 11.53
N GLN A 43 -14.54 9.68 11.44
CA GLN A 43 -13.56 10.66 10.94
C GLN A 43 -13.64 10.78 9.42
N VAL A 44 -13.79 9.65 8.73
CA VAL A 44 -13.93 9.60 7.27
C VAL A 44 -15.23 10.28 6.85
N GLN A 45 -16.34 10.04 7.55
CA GLN A 45 -17.62 10.69 7.28
C GLN A 45 -17.60 12.21 7.49
N ARG A 46 -16.72 12.71 8.38
CA ARG A 46 -16.53 14.15 8.59
C ARG A 46 -15.66 14.82 7.52
N GLY A 47 -15.22 14.08 6.50
CA GLY A 47 -14.42 14.62 5.41
C GLY A 47 -12.97 14.94 5.80
N SER A 48 -12.43 14.32 6.84
CA SER A 48 -11.08 14.65 7.35
C SER A 48 -9.92 14.16 6.47
N GLY A 49 -10.19 13.63 5.27
CA GLY A 49 -9.19 13.03 4.40
C GLY A 49 -8.51 11.77 4.99
N ALA A 50 -9.01 11.23 6.09
CA ALA A 50 -8.35 10.15 6.84
C ALA A 50 -8.54 8.75 6.26
N PHE A 51 -9.11 8.61 5.06
CA PHE A 51 -9.41 7.31 4.44
C PHE A 51 -8.18 6.38 4.42
N TYR A 52 -7.06 6.85 3.86
CA TYR A 52 -5.84 6.05 3.75
C TYR A 52 -5.23 5.72 5.11
N VAL A 53 -5.31 6.64 6.08
CA VAL A 53 -4.82 6.39 7.45
C VAL A 53 -5.59 5.24 8.09
N VAL A 54 -6.92 5.27 8.01
CA VAL A 54 -7.77 4.20 8.54
C VAL A 54 -7.54 2.90 7.78
N LEU A 55 -7.50 2.94 6.44
CA LEU A 55 -7.28 1.77 5.61
C LEU A 55 -5.94 1.08 5.92
N LEU A 56 -4.83 1.82 5.91
CA LEU A 56 -3.50 1.29 6.19
C LEU A 56 -3.42 0.68 7.60
N SER A 57 -4.09 1.30 8.59
CA SER A 57 -4.16 0.73 9.95
C SER A 57 -4.89 -0.62 10.04
N LYS A 58 -5.68 -0.99 9.03
CA LYS A 58 -6.44 -2.25 8.98
C LYS A 58 -5.78 -3.34 8.15
N VAL A 59 -4.97 -2.96 7.15
CA VAL A 59 -4.39 -3.90 6.18
C VAL A 59 -2.91 -4.19 6.43
N ILE A 60 -2.21 -3.33 7.15
CA ILE A 60 -0.87 -3.65 7.64
C ILE A 60 -1.04 -4.57 8.86
N THR A 61 -0.45 -5.76 8.79
CA THR A 61 -0.53 -6.78 9.84
C THR A 61 0.70 -6.77 10.74
N GLU A 62 1.84 -6.32 10.21
CA GLU A 62 3.11 -6.24 10.92
C GLU A 62 3.86 -4.99 10.47
N LEU A 63 4.51 -4.29 11.40
CA LEU A 63 5.32 -3.12 11.10
C LEU A 63 6.43 -2.98 12.15
N GLY A 64 7.67 -3.31 11.79
CA GLY A 64 8.81 -3.30 12.70
C GLY A 64 8.52 -4.14 13.96
N GLN A 65 8.70 -3.51 15.13
CA GLN A 65 8.42 -4.10 16.44
C GLN A 65 7.11 -3.57 17.07
N GLU A 66 6.25 -2.92 16.28
CA GLU A 66 4.97 -2.41 16.78
C GLU A 66 4.05 -3.56 17.18
N LYS A 67 3.54 -3.52 18.42
CA LYS A 67 2.62 -4.54 18.93
C LYS A 67 1.25 -4.47 18.27
N MET A 68 0.86 -3.28 17.83
CA MET A 68 -0.45 -3.01 17.23
C MET A 68 -0.32 -1.82 16.27
N ILE A 69 -0.77 -2.00 15.03
CA ILE A 69 -0.85 -0.90 14.07
C ILE A 69 -2.16 -0.15 14.31
N THR A 70 -2.05 1.12 14.71
CA THR A 70 -3.19 2.01 14.95
C THR A 70 -3.15 3.20 14.00
N ARG A 71 -4.21 4.03 13.98
CA ARG A 71 -4.18 5.30 13.23
C ARG A 71 -3.00 6.18 13.63
N LYS A 72 -2.73 6.29 14.93
CA LYS A 72 -1.58 7.03 15.46
C LYS A 72 -0.25 6.49 14.94
N THR A 73 -0.13 5.17 14.77
CA THR A 73 1.05 4.55 14.16
C THR A 73 1.25 5.03 12.73
N ILE A 74 0.16 5.11 11.94
CA ILE A 74 0.21 5.58 10.55
C ILE A 74 0.42 7.10 10.47
N GLU A 75 -0.23 7.87 11.34
CA GLU A 75 -0.08 9.33 11.45
C GLU A 75 1.35 9.75 11.85
N GLY A 76 2.05 8.89 12.61
CA GLY A 76 3.44 9.12 13.01
C GLY A 76 4.48 8.84 11.93
N LEU A 77 4.07 8.33 10.75
CA LEU A 77 4.99 8.04 9.67
C LEU A 77 5.50 9.32 9.00
N SER A 78 6.72 9.24 8.47
CA SER A 78 7.21 10.29 7.57
C SER A 78 6.37 10.34 6.29
N SER A 79 6.27 11.51 5.65
CA SER A 79 5.53 11.66 4.39
C SER A 79 6.02 10.72 3.29
N ALA A 80 7.33 10.43 3.27
CA ALA A 80 7.93 9.49 2.32
C ALA A 80 7.50 8.05 2.58
N ASP A 81 7.43 7.62 3.85
CA ASP A 81 6.99 6.28 4.22
C ASP A 81 5.47 6.12 4.00
N PHE A 82 4.69 7.16 4.30
CA PHE A 82 3.25 7.15 4.06
C PHE A 82 2.92 7.03 2.57
N ALA A 83 3.55 7.86 1.72
CA ALA A 83 3.38 7.78 0.26
C ALA A 83 3.77 6.39 -0.27
N PHE A 84 4.92 5.87 0.15
CA PHE A 84 5.36 4.53 -0.21
C PHE A 84 4.33 3.45 0.16
N LEU A 85 3.71 3.52 1.34
CA LEU A 85 2.70 2.54 1.75
C LEU A 85 1.41 2.64 0.94
N VAL A 86 1.00 3.85 0.54
CA VAL A 86 -0.15 4.04 -0.35
C VAL A 86 0.14 3.43 -1.72
N ASP A 87 1.31 3.70 -2.30
CA ASP A 87 1.71 3.14 -3.59
C ASP A 87 1.85 1.61 -3.54
N PHE A 88 2.47 1.08 -2.48
CA PHE A 88 2.59 -0.35 -2.26
C PHE A 88 1.22 -1.02 -2.12
N MET A 89 0.31 -0.39 -1.37
CA MET A 89 -1.07 -0.86 -1.23
C MET A 89 -1.76 -0.92 -2.61
N HIS A 90 -1.66 0.13 -3.42
CA HIS A 90 -2.23 0.12 -4.77
C HIS A 90 -1.61 -0.99 -5.62
N GLN A 91 -0.28 -1.14 -5.60
CA GLN A 91 0.42 -2.17 -6.38
C GLN A 91 -0.02 -3.59 -6.01
N VAL A 92 -0.15 -3.91 -4.72
CA VAL A 92 -0.50 -5.28 -4.29
C VAL A 92 -1.98 -5.59 -4.46
N ASN A 93 -2.86 -4.59 -4.39
CA ASN A 93 -4.31 -4.75 -4.55
C ASN A 93 -4.75 -4.65 -6.01
N HIS A 94 -4.07 -3.84 -6.83
CA HIS A 94 -4.26 -3.77 -8.27
C HIS A 94 -3.29 -4.72 -9.00
N GLN A 95 -3.39 -6.03 -8.72
CA GLN A 95 -2.82 -7.05 -9.61
C GLN A 95 -3.56 -7.17 -10.96
N VAL A 96 -4.03 -6.03 -11.48
CA VAL A 96 -4.67 -5.89 -12.80
C VAL A 96 -3.79 -5.03 -13.70
N ILE A 97 -2.46 -5.13 -13.58
CA ILE A 97 -1.63 -4.86 -14.75
C ILE A 97 -1.77 -6.11 -15.63
N LYS A 98 -2.83 -6.11 -16.45
CA LYS A 98 -2.97 -7.06 -17.55
C LYS A 98 -1.72 -6.88 -18.40
N LYS A 99 -0.83 -7.87 -18.40
CA LYS A 99 0.27 -7.91 -19.35
C LYS A 99 -0.36 -7.83 -20.74
N ILE A 100 -0.07 -6.78 -21.47
CA ILE A 100 -0.56 -6.66 -22.85
C ILE A 100 0.51 -7.21 -23.79
N PRO A 101 0.14 -8.07 -24.75
CA PRO A 101 1.04 -8.39 -25.83
C PRO A 101 1.24 -7.14 -26.69
N LEU A 102 2.49 -6.72 -26.83
CA LEU A 102 2.92 -5.65 -27.72
C LEU A 102 3.61 -6.29 -28.93
N LYS A 103 3.15 -5.97 -30.13
CA LYS A 103 3.81 -6.41 -31.36
C LYS A 103 4.53 -5.21 -31.98
N CYS A 104 5.84 -5.33 -32.17
CA CYS A 104 6.61 -4.30 -32.86
C CYS A 104 6.32 -4.38 -34.37
N GLU A 105 5.81 -3.30 -34.95
CA GLU A 105 5.52 -3.24 -36.40
C GLU A 105 6.77 -3.21 -37.27
N VAL A 106 7.93 -2.83 -36.70
CA VAL A 106 9.20 -2.70 -37.44
C VAL A 106 9.98 -4.01 -37.52
N CYS A 107 10.01 -4.79 -36.44
CA CYS A 107 10.78 -6.04 -36.38
C CYS A 107 9.94 -7.30 -36.18
N GLY A 108 8.62 -7.18 -35.99
CA GLY A 108 7.70 -8.32 -35.85
C GLY A 108 7.76 -9.05 -34.51
N ASN A 109 8.67 -8.69 -33.61
CA ASN A 109 8.82 -9.33 -32.31
C ASN A 109 7.66 -9.01 -31.36
N GLU A 110 7.33 -10.00 -30.53
CA GLU A 110 6.34 -9.88 -29.45
C GLU A 110 7.01 -9.58 -28.12
N TYR A 111 6.48 -8.60 -27.40
CA TYR A 111 6.92 -8.16 -26.09
C TYR A 111 5.73 -8.13 -25.13
N TRP A 112 6.00 -8.19 -23.83
CA TRP A 112 4.96 -8.03 -22.80
C TRP A 112 5.09 -6.66 -22.16
N GLY A 113 4.09 -5.81 -22.38
CA GLY A 113 3.99 -4.49 -21.78
C GLY A 113 3.22 -4.49 -20.46
N ALA A 114 3.50 -3.50 -19.61
CA ALA A 114 2.70 -3.17 -18.44
C ALA A 114 1.91 -1.87 -18.72
N LEU A 115 0.59 -1.92 -18.57
CA LEU A 115 -0.24 -0.71 -18.57
C LEU A 115 -0.25 -0.13 -17.16
N THR A 116 0.23 1.11 -17.05
CA THR A 116 0.04 1.93 -15.85
C THR A 116 -1.00 2.99 -16.22
N GLU A 117 -2.18 2.94 -15.60
CA GLU A 117 -3.13 4.05 -15.69
C GLU A 117 -2.51 5.24 -14.95
N LEU A 118 -2.03 6.24 -15.70
CA LEU A 118 -1.76 7.56 -15.16
C LEU A 118 -3.13 8.17 -14.91
N GLY A 119 -3.56 8.20 -13.65
CA GLY A 119 -4.83 8.82 -13.25
C GLY A 119 -4.91 10.24 -13.82
N GLU A 120 -5.99 10.54 -14.54
CA GLU A 120 -6.27 11.88 -15.04
C GLU A 120 -6.46 12.83 -13.84
N ALA A 121 -5.83 14.00 -13.95
CA ALA A 121 -5.81 15.07 -12.96
C ALA A 121 -7.16 15.80 -12.86
#